data_AF-A0A7J4SRG0-F1
#
_entry.id   AF-A0A7J4SRG0-F1
#
_cell.length_a   1.000
_cell.length_b   1.000
_cell.length_c   1.000
_cell.angle_alpha   90.00
_cell.angle_beta   90.00
_cell.angle_gamma   90.00
#
_symmetry.space_group_name_H-M   'P 1'
#
loop_
_entity.id
_entity.type
_entity.pdbx_description
1 polymer ?
#
loop_
_entity_poly.entity_id
_entity_poly.type
_entity_poly.pdbx_seq_one_letter_code
_entity_poly.pdbx_strand_id
1 'polypeptide(L)' 'MNKATVAGLKEFKKKVETRFPLDILIFFGSRTRKTQRKDSDIDLILVSEKFKGLNFFQRVAR' A
#
# COMPACT_ATOMS: atom_id res chain seq x y z
N MET A 1 -7.86 9.66 10.37
CA MET A 1 -7.14 8.38 10.37
C MET A 1 -6.76 8.04 11.81
N ASN A 2 -6.99 6.81 12.27
CA ASN A 2 -6.68 6.42 13.64
C ASN A 2 -5.24 5.85 13.72
N LYS A 3 -4.69 5.75 14.95
CA LYS A 3 -3.33 5.22 15.17
C LYS A 3 -3.17 3.79 14.65
N ALA A 4 -4.21 2.97 14.78
CA ALA A 4 -4.19 1.57 14.34
C ALA A 4 -3.99 1.43 12.83
N THR A 5 -4.67 2.23 12.01
CA THR A 5 -4.48 2.24 10.55
C THR A 5 -3.05 2.62 10.17
N VAL A 6 -2.47 3.64 10.82
CA VAL A 6 -1.09 4.06 10.55
C VAL A 6 -0.10 2.94 10.92
N ALA A 7 -0.32 2.26 12.05
CA ALA A 7 0.49 1.11 12.46
C ALA A 7 0.41 -0.03 11.44
N GLY A 8 -0.80 -0.39 11.01
CA GLY A 8 -1.01 -1.42 9.98
C GLY A 8 -0.33 -1.08 8.64
N LEU A 9 -0.38 0.18 8.21
CA LEU A 9 0.33 0.63 7.00
C LEU A 9 1.86 0.54 7.13
N LYS A 10 2.40 0.86 8.32
CA LYS A 10 3.84 0.70 8.58
C LYS A 10 4.27 -0.76 8.57
N GLU A 11 3.47 -1.65 9.15
CA GLU A 11 3.74 -3.09 9.10
C GLU A 11 3.63 -3.65 7.69
N PHE A 12 2.60 -3.27 6.94
CA PHE A 12 2.44 -3.63 5.54
C PHE A 12 3.65 -3.17 4.71
N LYS A 13 4.09 -1.92 4.87
CA LYS A 13 5.29 -1.39 4.21
C LYS A 13 6.51 -2.27 4.50
N LYS A 14 6.77 -2.58 5.76
CA LYS A 14 7.91 -3.44 6.16
C LYS A 14 7.85 -4.81 5.48
N LYS A 15 6.66 -5.44 5.43
CA LYS A 15 6.47 -6.74 4.77
C LYS A 15 6.75 -6.67 3.27
N VAL A 16 6.20 -5.67 2.58
CA VAL A 16 6.43 -5.50 1.14
C VAL A 16 7.90 -5.25 0.84
N GLU A 17 8.57 -4.42 1.63
CA GLU A 17 9.98 -4.07 1.44
C GLU A 17 10.95 -5.25 1.59
N THR A 18 10.55 -6.34 2.24
CA THR A 18 11.37 -7.56 2.28
C THR A 18 11.62 -8.17 0.90
N ARG A 19 10.69 -7.96 -0.04
CA ARG A 19 10.74 -8.52 -1.40
C ARG A 19 10.86 -7.44 -2.48
N PHE A 20 10.21 -6.31 -2.26
CA PHE A 20 10.15 -5.19 -3.19
C PHE A 20 10.62 -3.93 -2.45
N PRO A 21 11.92 -3.58 -2.48
CA PRO A 21 12.40 -2.30 -1.98
C PRO A 21 11.61 -1.18 -2.66
N LEU A 22 10.86 -0.42 -1.88
CA LEU A 22 9.97 0.61 -2.39
C LEU A 22 10.72 1.94 -2.50
N ASP A 23 10.66 2.55 -3.67
CA ASP A 23 11.16 3.91 -3.90
C ASP A 23 10.13 4.92 -3.39
N ILE A 24 8.85 4.63 -3.62
CA ILE A 24 7.73 5.49 -3.22
C ILE A 24 6.56 4.62 -2.73
N LEU A 25 5.93 5.04 -1.64
CA LEU A 25 4.63 4.55 -1.18
C LEU A 25 3.71 5.74 -0.99
N ILE A 26 2.61 5.79 -1.76
CA ILE A 26 1.62 6.87 -1.69
C ILE A 26 0.33 6.30 -1.13
N PHE A 27 -0.18 6.91 -0.06
CA PHE A 27 -1.53 6.65 0.44
C PHE A 27 -2.50 7.66 -0.18
N PHE A 28 -3.54 7.17 -0.85
CA PHE A 28 -4.52 8.00 -1.55
C PHE A 28 -5.95 7.48 -1.33
N GLY A 29 -6.93 8.09 -1.98
CA GLY A 29 -8.33 7.66 -1.90
C GLY A 29 -9.11 8.25 -0.70
N SER A 30 -10.33 7.76 -0.52
CA SER A 30 -11.34 8.35 0.38
C SER A 30 -10.87 8.43 1.84
N ARG A 31 -10.09 7.45 2.30
CA ARG A 31 -9.54 7.39 3.66
C ARG A 31 -8.54 8.50 3.99
N THR A 32 -7.94 9.13 2.98
CA THR A 32 -7.09 10.32 3.17
C THR A 32 -7.91 11.59 3.37
N ARG A 33 -9.11 11.67 2.77
CA ARG A 33 -9.97 12.86 2.76
C ARG A 33 -11.06 12.85 3.83
N LYS A 34 -11.12 11.81 4.67
CA LYS A 34 -12.17 11.58 5.68
C LYS A 34 -13.58 11.42 5.08
N THR A 35 -13.68 11.12 3.78
CA THR A 35 -14.96 10.91 3.07
C THR A 35 -15.31 9.43 2.88
N GLN A 36 -14.52 8.53 3.48
CA GLN A 36 -14.73 7.08 3.40
C GLN A 36 -16.00 6.61 4.11
N ARG A 37 -16.58 5.52 3.62
CA ARG A 37 -17.56 4.71 4.36
C ARG A 37 -16.83 3.74 5.29
N LYS A 38 -17.55 3.11 6.23
CA LYS A 38 -16.95 2.21 7.24
C LYS A 38 -16.24 1.03 6.60
N ASP A 39 -16.78 0.55 5.49
CA ASP A 39 -16.38 -0.59 4.66
C ASP A 39 -15.37 -0.23 3.56
N SER A 40 -15.01 1.04 3.39
CA SER A 40 -14.09 1.42 2.30
C SER A 40 -12.70 0.83 2.50
N ASP A 41 -12.03 0.44 1.41
CA ASP A 41 -10.66 -0.05 1.46
C ASP A 41 -9.62 1.07 1.67
N ILE A 42 -8.34 0.69 1.76
CA ILE A 42 -7.19 1.60 1.77
C ILE A 42 -6.49 1.49 0.41
N ASP A 43 -6.40 2.59 -0.31
CA ASP A 43 -5.75 2.65 -1.61
C ASP A 43 -4.27 3.06 -1.49
N LEU A 44 -3.36 2.25 -2.01
CA LEU A 44 -1.92 2.50 -2.00
C LEU A 44 -1.32 2.41 -3.40
N ILE A 45 -0.42 3.33 -3.74
CA ILE A 45 0.47 3.19 -4.89
C ILE A 45 1.85 2.80 -4.37
N LEU A 46 2.40 1.71 -4.90
CA LEU A 46 3.72 1.20 -4.58
C LEU A 46 4.59 1.34 -5.82
N VAL A 47 5.71 2.06 -5.70
CA VAL A 47 6.70 2.22 -6.77
C VAL A 47 7.96 1.49 -6.36
N SER A 48 8.43 0.61 -7.23
CA SER A 48 9.67 -0.14 -7.08
C SER A 48 10.20 -0.52 -8.44
N GLU A 49 11.50 -0.32 -8.67
CA GLU A 49 12.19 -0.84 -9.85
C GLU A 49 12.04 -2.37 -10.00
N LYS A 50 11.85 -3.11 -8.89
CA LYS A 50 11.64 -4.57 -8.92
C LYS A 50 10.31 -5.00 -9.53
N PHE A 51 9.37 -4.07 -9.77
CA PHE A 51 8.15 -4.38 -10.51
C PHE A 51 8.36 -4.40 -12.03
N LYS A 52 9.47 -3.86 -12.55
CA LYS A 52 9.76 -3.86 -13.98
C LYS A 52 9.84 -5.30 -14.51
N GLY A 53 9.16 -5.56 -15.62
CA GLY A 53 9.11 -6.90 -16.23
C GLY A 53 8.18 -7.91 -15.53
N LEU A 54 7.58 -7.58 -14.38
CA LEU A 54 6.57 -8.44 -13.76
C LEU A 54 5.21 -8.26 -14.40
N ASN A 55 4.53 -9.37 -14.66
CA ASN A 55 3.13 -9.37 -15.09
C ASN A 55 2.18 -9.09 -13.91
N PHE A 56 0.89 -8.94 -14.21
CA PHE A 56 -0.12 -8.61 -13.21
C PHE A 56 -0.17 -9.62 -12.04
N PHE A 57 -0.24 -10.92 -12.33
CA PHE A 57 -0.33 -11.96 -11.30
C PHE A 57 0.91 -12.05 -10.40
N GLN A 58 2.08 -11.69 -10.92
CA GLN A 58 3.32 -11.63 -10.14
C GLN A 58 3.37 -10.43 -9.18
N ARG A 59 2.58 -9.38 -9.45
CA ARG A 59 2.50 -8.17 -8.61
C ARG A 59 1.47 -8.29 -7.49
N VAL A 60 0.50 -9.20 -7.61
CA VAL A 60 -0.51 -9.42 -6.58
C VAL A 60 0.18 -9.96 -5.31
N ALA A 61 0.12 -9.17 -4.24
CA ALA A 61 0.54 -9.62 -2.92
C ALA A 61 -0.43 -10.71 -2.43
N ARG A 62 0.12 -11.83 -1.94
CA ARG A 62 -0.62 -12.87 -1.22
C ARG A 62 -0.40 -12.72 0.27
#